data_AF-A0A9E0QZJ4-F1
#
_entry.id   AF-A0A9E0QZJ4-F1
#
_cell.length_a   1.000
_cell.length_b   1.000
_cell.length_c   1.000
_cell.angle_alpha   90.00
_cell.angle_beta   90.00
_cell.angle_gamma   90.00
#
_symmetry.space_group_name_H-M   'P 1'
#
loop_
_entity.id
_entity.type
_entity.pdbx_description
1 polymer ?
#
loop_
_entity_poly.entity_id
_entity_poly.type
_entity_poly.pdbx_seq_one_letter_code
_entity_poly.pdbx_strand_id
1 'polypeptide(L)'
;MMDTKAEEGINKPERQWIWMLITVVSLALGFFFSQMLHSAQGLAVTFHNNSEEMIESIQLDFGSSDTQSRIQAFRIPAGQERLLLLNHEPGMGFNVLVKYRNGAQQEFCALRGDEQSAPVLYLHP
;
A
#
# COMPACT_ATOMS: atom_id res chain seq x y z
N MET A 1 -47.73 -56.61 6.38
CA MET A 1 -46.80 -56.42 5.24
C MET A 1 -46.42 -54.95 5.25
N MET A 2 -45.12 -54.68 5.43
CA MET A 2 -44.46 -53.36 5.39
C MET A 2 -44.83 -52.57 4.11
N ASP A 3 -44.72 -51.25 4.02
CA ASP A 3 -43.78 -50.34 4.67
C ASP A 3 -44.30 -48.89 4.66
N THR A 4 -43.90 -48.14 5.67
CA THR A 4 -44.09 -46.70 5.87
C THR A 4 -43.22 -45.88 4.92
N LYS A 5 -43.80 -44.98 4.12
CA LYS A 5 -43.09 -43.84 3.53
C LYS A 5 -43.58 -42.54 4.16
N ALA A 6 -42.85 -42.07 5.17
CA ALA A 6 -42.89 -40.69 5.59
C ALA A 6 -42.05 -39.88 4.58
N GLU A 7 -42.70 -39.18 3.65
CA GLU A 7 -42.04 -38.07 2.95
C GLU A 7 -41.97 -36.90 3.93
N GLU A 8 -40.79 -36.74 4.53
CA GLU A 8 -40.45 -35.61 5.38
C GLU A 8 -40.35 -34.36 4.49
N GLY A 9 -41.47 -33.64 4.37
CA GLY A 9 -41.57 -32.40 3.63
C GLY A 9 -40.73 -31.33 4.31
N ILE A 10 -39.48 -31.16 3.87
CA ILE A 10 -38.63 -30.03 4.25
C ILE A 10 -39.40 -28.74 3.93
N ASN A 11 -39.77 -28.00 4.97
CA ASN A 11 -40.57 -26.80 4.84
C ASN A 11 -39.82 -25.78 3.97
N LYS A 12 -40.43 -25.38 2.85
CA LYS A 12 -39.90 -24.40 1.88
C LYS A 12 -39.28 -23.14 2.51
N PRO A 13 -39.82 -22.52 3.60
CA PRO A 13 -39.17 -21.37 4.25
C PRO A 13 -37.84 -21.70 4.94
N GLU A 14 -37.70 -22.92 5.48
CA GLU A 14 -36.49 -23.38 6.17
C GLU A 14 -35.33 -23.53 5.17
N ARG A 15 -35.64 -24.05 3.97
CA ARG A 15 -34.67 -24.14 2.86
C ARG A 15 -34.20 -22.76 2.40
N GLN A 16 -35.10 -21.77 2.32
CA GLN A 16 -34.75 -20.41 1.92
C GLN A 16 -33.84 -19.72 2.94
N TRP A 17 -34.07 -19.95 4.22
CA TRP A 17 -33.25 -19.40 5.29
C TRP A 17 -31.82 -19.99 5.29
N ILE A 18 -31.71 -21.31 5.06
CA ILE A 18 -30.41 -21.98 4.88
C ILE A 18 -29.63 -21.38 3.70
N TRP A 19 -30.28 -21.16 2.55
CA TRP A 19 -29.62 -20.52 1.40
C TRP A 19 -29.18 -19.09 1.70
N MET A 20 -30.03 -18.31 2.41
CA MET A 20 -29.67 -16.96 2.84
C MET A 20 -28.44 -16.96 3.74
N LEU A 21 -28.39 -17.87 4.73
CA LEU A 21 -27.23 -18.01 5.62
C LEU A 21 -25.97 -18.39 4.84
N ILE A 22 -26.06 -19.35 3.91
CA ILE A 22 -24.91 -19.74 3.07
C ILE A 22 -24.40 -18.54 2.27
N THR A 23 -25.29 -17.73 1.69
CA THR A 23 -24.90 -16.52 0.95
C THR A 23 -24.22 -15.49 1.85
N VAL A 24 -24.79 -15.21 3.02
CA VAL A 24 -24.22 -14.25 3.99
C VAL A 24 -22.85 -14.72 4.46
N VAL A 25 -22.72 -16.00 4.82
CA VAL A 25 -21.44 -16.58 5.26
C VAL A 25 -20.41 -16.55 4.13
N SER A 26 -20.80 -16.86 2.90
CA SER A 26 -19.91 -16.79 1.73
C SER A 26 -19.41 -15.36 1.48
N LEU A 27 -20.29 -14.35 1.59
CA LEU A 27 -19.91 -12.95 1.45
C LEU A 27 -18.99 -12.49 2.58
N ALA A 28 -19.28 -12.89 3.82
CA ALA A 28 -18.45 -12.55 4.97
C ALA A 28 -17.05 -13.18 4.86
N LEU A 29 -16.98 -14.44 4.45
CA LEU A 29 -15.71 -15.13 4.18
C LEU A 29 -14.95 -14.45 3.03
N GLY A 30 -15.61 -14.15 1.92
CA GLY A 30 -14.99 -13.45 0.79
C GLY A 30 -14.43 -12.07 1.17
N PHE A 31 -15.19 -11.30 1.95
CA PHE A 31 -14.73 -10.02 2.48
C PHE A 31 -13.51 -10.18 3.40
N PHE A 32 -13.56 -11.14 4.34
CA PHE A 32 -12.47 -11.39 5.27
C PHE A 32 -11.18 -11.85 4.54
N PHE A 33 -11.30 -12.76 3.58
CA PHE A 33 -10.18 -13.21 2.75
C PHE A 33 -9.60 -12.08 1.89
N SER A 34 -10.45 -11.22 1.33
CA SER A 34 -9.97 -10.05 0.57
C SER A 34 -9.12 -9.13 1.46
N GLN A 35 -9.53 -8.88 2.71
CA GLN A 35 -8.74 -8.06 3.63
C GLN A 35 -7.41 -8.70 4.02
N MET A 36 -7.36 -10.04 4.15
CA MET A 36 -6.11 -10.75 4.41
C MET A 36 -5.14 -10.77 3.22
N LEU A 37 -5.65 -10.71 1.99
CA LEU A 37 -4.86 -10.78 0.76
C LEU A 37 -4.49 -9.41 0.18
N HIS A 38 -4.94 -8.29 0.77
CA HIS A 38 -4.47 -6.97 0.39
C HIS A 38 -3.00 -6.80 0.82
N SER A 39 -2.07 -7.19 -0.05
CA SER A 39 -0.74 -6.60 -0.01
C SER A 39 -0.89 -5.11 -0.33
N ALA A 40 -0.30 -4.24 0.48
CA ALA A 40 -0.13 -2.85 0.11
C ALA A 40 0.72 -2.84 -1.17
N GLN A 41 0.08 -2.63 -2.32
CA GLN A 41 0.77 -2.57 -3.61
C GLN A 41 1.50 -1.23 -3.66
N GLY A 42 2.80 -1.25 -3.42
CA GLY A 42 3.68 -0.08 -3.50
C GLY A 42 4.44 0.22 -2.22
N LEU A 43 5.39 1.15 -2.34
CA LEU A 43 6.30 1.58 -1.31
C LEU A 43 5.90 2.98 -0.83
N ALA A 44 5.58 3.10 0.46
CA ALA A 44 5.13 4.36 1.07
C ALA A 44 6.31 5.02 1.83
N VAL A 45 6.95 6.01 1.23
CA VAL A 45 8.16 6.64 1.81
C VAL A 45 7.81 7.97 2.44
N THR A 46 8.12 8.12 3.73
CA THR A 46 8.00 9.42 4.42
C THR A 46 9.33 10.15 4.37
N PHE A 47 9.38 11.31 3.73
CA PHE A 47 10.55 12.18 3.71
C PHE A 47 10.39 13.24 4.79
N HIS A 48 11.23 13.19 5.83
CA HIS A 48 11.25 14.17 6.91
C HIS A 48 12.38 15.17 6.68
N ASN A 49 12.04 16.46 6.52
CA ASN A 49 13.02 17.53 6.40
C ASN A 49 13.60 17.86 7.77
N ASN A 50 14.71 17.22 8.13
CA ASN A 50 15.36 17.41 9.43
C ASN A 50 16.38 18.56 9.42
N SER A 51 16.13 19.57 8.59
CA SER A 51 16.98 20.75 8.45
C SER A 51 16.21 22.03 8.74
N GLU A 52 16.94 23.12 8.97
CA GLU A 52 16.38 24.47 9.11
C GLU A 52 16.03 25.10 7.75
N GLU A 53 16.44 24.46 6.66
CA GLU A 53 16.26 24.94 5.30
C GLU A 53 15.03 24.31 4.65
N MET A 54 14.27 25.10 3.89
CA MET A 54 13.17 24.55 3.10
C MET A 54 13.73 23.68 1.97
N ILE A 55 13.17 22.48 1.80
CA ILE A 55 13.37 21.70 0.58
C ILE A 55 12.47 22.30 -0.50
N GLU A 56 13.07 22.79 -1.58
CA GLU A 56 12.34 23.30 -2.74
C GLU A 56 11.71 22.17 -3.54
N SER A 57 12.46 21.09 -3.76
CA SER A 57 11.96 19.90 -4.46
C SER A 57 12.66 18.62 -4.05
N ILE A 58 11.90 17.53 -4.04
CA ILE A 58 12.41 16.15 -4.07
C ILE A 58 11.97 15.55 -5.39
N GLN A 59 12.92 15.03 -6.15
CA GLN A 59 12.66 14.21 -7.33
C GLN A 59 13.06 12.77 -7.03
N LEU A 60 12.17 11.85 -7.36
CA LEU A 60 12.37 10.41 -7.27
C LEU A 60 12.36 9.82 -8.68
N ASP A 61 13.38 9.03 -9.00
CA ASP A 61 13.44 8.23 -10.23
C ASP A 61 13.50 6.75 -9.83
N PHE A 62 12.50 5.98 -10.28
CA PHE A 62 12.35 4.55 -9.97
C PHE A 62 11.83 3.79 -11.19
N GLY A 63 12.01 2.48 -11.21
CA GLY A 63 11.61 1.67 -12.37
C GLY A 63 11.74 0.17 -12.13
N SER A 64 11.12 -0.59 -13.01
CA SER A 64 11.24 -2.04 -13.11
C SER A 64 12.02 -2.43 -14.38
N SER A 65 12.12 -3.71 -14.69
CA SER A 65 12.67 -4.21 -15.97
C SER A 65 12.00 -3.57 -17.20
N ASP A 66 10.73 -3.19 -17.07
CA ASP A 66 9.88 -2.82 -18.20
C ASP A 66 9.32 -1.38 -18.11
N THR A 67 9.54 -0.68 -17.00
CA THR A 67 8.98 0.66 -16.77
C THR A 67 9.97 1.60 -16.09
N GLN A 68 9.88 2.89 -16.40
CA GLN A 68 10.56 3.95 -15.68
C GLN A 68 9.53 5.00 -15.27
N SER A 69 9.63 5.47 -14.03
CA SER A 69 8.71 6.42 -13.42
C SER A 69 9.49 7.52 -12.70
N ARG A 70 8.88 8.71 -12.67
CA ARG A 70 9.40 9.87 -11.95
C ARG A 70 8.29 10.49 -11.12
N ILE A 71 8.60 10.79 -9.86
CA ILE A 71 7.74 11.60 -8.98
C ILE A 71 8.51 12.86 -8.60
N GLN A 72 7.82 14.00 -8.57
CA GLN A 72 8.37 15.23 -8.03
C GLN A 72 7.43 15.84 -7.00
N ALA A 73 7.96 16.09 -5.82
CA ALA A 73 7.29 16.81 -4.75
C ALA A 73 7.99 18.15 -4.54
N PHE A 74 7.20 19.18 -4.23
CA PHE A 74 7.70 20.54 -4.03
C PHE A 74 7.41 21.01 -2.62
N ARG A 75 8.28 21.90 -2.12
CA ARG A 75 8.11 22.65 -0.88
C ARG A 75 7.80 21.76 0.33
N ILE A 76 8.86 21.26 0.96
CA ILE A 76 8.77 20.64 2.28
C ILE A 76 9.41 21.62 3.26
N PRO A 77 8.62 22.33 4.09
CA PRO A 77 9.17 23.26 5.08
C PRO A 77 10.13 22.59 6.06
N ALA A 78 10.96 23.40 6.71
CA ALA A 78 11.84 22.93 7.79
C ALA A 78 11.05 22.20 8.88
N GLY A 79 11.55 21.04 9.31
CA GLY A 79 10.91 20.19 10.33
C GLY A 79 9.61 19.49 9.91
N GLN A 80 9.18 19.63 8.64
CA GLN A 80 7.97 18.98 8.13
C GLN A 80 8.29 17.73 7.31
N GLU A 81 7.26 16.92 7.10
CA GLU A 81 7.37 15.67 6.36
C GLU A 81 6.42 15.59 5.17
N ARG A 82 6.74 14.70 4.24
CA ARG A 82 5.91 14.37 3.10
C ARG A 82 5.90 12.87 2.86
N LEU A 83 4.71 12.28 2.85
CA LEU A 83 4.50 10.92 2.39
C LEU A 83 4.39 10.88 0.86
N LEU A 84 5.17 10.01 0.22
CA LEU A 84 5.09 9.72 -1.21
C LEU A 84 4.84 8.22 -1.40
N LEU A 85 3.83 7.88 -2.19
CA LEU A 85 3.54 6.49 -2.57
C LEU A 85 4.17 6.21 -3.93
N LEU A 86 5.02 5.20 -3.97
CA LEU A 86 5.68 4.73 -5.18
C LEU A 86 5.01 3.43 -5.60
N ASN A 87 4.69 3.32 -6.90
CA ASN A 87 4.36 2.04 -7.50
C ASN A 87 5.66 1.25 -7.74
N HIS A 88 6.32 0.87 -6.65
CA HIS A 88 7.62 0.24 -6.63
C HIS A 88 7.67 -0.78 -5.49
N GLU A 89 8.34 -1.90 -5.71
CA GLU A 89 8.48 -2.93 -4.67
C GLU A 89 9.55 -2.50 -3.65
N PRO A 90 9.38 -2.84 -2.36
CA PRO A 90 10.47 -2.75 -1.38
C PRO A 90 11.72 -3.49 -1.84
N GLY A 91 12.89 -3.11 -1.35
CA GLY A 91 14.17 -3.75 -1.65
C GLY A 91 14.79 -3.38 -3.00
N MET A 92 14.00 -2.91 -3.97
CA MET A 92 14.50 -2.58 -5.32
C MET A 92 15.36 -1.30 -5.36
N GLY A 93 15.14 -0.39 -4.42
CA GLY A 93 15.80 0.91 -4.32
C GLY A 93 15.40 1.91 -5.42
N PHE A 94 15.67 3.19 -5.20
CA PHE A 94 15.34 4.28 -6.13
C PHE A 94 16.29 5.46 -5.98
N ASN A 95 16.40 6.31 -7.00
CA ASN A 95 17.23 7.50 -6.93
C ASN A 95 16.45 8.68 -6.37
N VAL A 96 17.09 9.45 -5.51
CA VAL A 96 16.55 10.64 -4.85
C VAL A 96 17.44 11.82 -5.17
N LEU A 97 16.82 12.90 -5.61
CA LEU A 97 17.46 14.20 -5.79
C LEU A 97 16.70 15.23 -4.97
N VAL A 98 17.35 15.80 -3.96
CA VAL A 98 16.77 16.84 -3.10
C VAL A 98 17.45 18.17 -3.39
N LYS A 99 16.65 19.21 -3.58
CA LYS A 99 17.12 20.59 -3.76
C LYS A 99 16.60 21.44 -2.61
N TYR A 100 17.51 22.11 -1.91
CA TYR A 100 17.22 23.02 -0.82
C TYR A 100 17.19 24.47 -1.30
N ARG A 101 16.48 25.31 -0.57
CA ARG A 101 16.28 26.73 -0.90
C ARG A 101 17.57 27.56 -0.86
N ASN A 102 18.53 27.15 -0.04
CA ASN A 102 19.86 27.75 0.01
C ASN A 102 20.76 27.36 -1.20
N GLY A 103 20.25 26.55 -2.13
CA GLY A 103 20.97 26.07 -3.31
C GLY A 103 21.75 24.76 -3.09
N ALA A 104 21.76 24.21 -1.87
CA ALA A 104 22.35 22.90 -1.61
C ALA A 104 21.56 21.79 -2.32
N GLN A 105 22.27 20.75 -2.72
CA GLN A 105 21.71 19.61 -3.43
C GLN A 105 22.33 18.31 -2.90
N GLN A 106 21.49 17.31 -2.68
CA GLN A 106 21.92 15.95 -2.38
C GLN A 106 21.30 14.97 -3.38
N GLU A 107 22.09 14.00 -3.81
CA GLU A 107 21.67 12.94 -4.72
C GLU A 107 22.15 11.59 -4.20
N PHE A 108 21.25 10.63 -4.04
CA PHE A 108 21.58 9.32 -3.50
C PHE A 108 20.62 8.23 -3.98
N CYS A 109 21.07 6.97 -3.92
CA CYS A 109 20.21 5.80 -4.10
C CYS A 109 19.69 5.36 -2.73
N ALA A 110 18.38 5.36 -2.55
CA ALA A 110 17.71 5.03 -1.30
C ALA A 110 17.19 3.59 -1.30
N LEU A 111 17.20 2.94 -0.14
CA LEU A 111 16.40 1.74 0.19
C LEU A 111 16.65 0.51 -0.71
N ARG A 112 17.83 0.41 -1.32
CA ARG A 112 18.24 -0.82 -2.01
C ARG A 112 18.55 -1.91 -0.98
N GLY A 113 17.84 -3.04 -1.10
CA GLY A 113 17.88 -4.16 -0.15
C GLY A 113 17.11 -3.94 1.15
N ASP A 114 16.38 -2.83 1.28
CA ASP A 114 15.49 -2.57 2.43
C ASP A 114 14.06 -3.00 2.09
N GLU A 115 13.60 -4.07 2.73
CA GLU A 115 12.30 -4.70 2.50
C GLU A 115 11.15 -4.02 3.26
N GLN A 116 11.41 -2.90 3.97
CA GLN A 116 10.35 -2.13 4.61
C GLN A 116 9.42 -1.50 3.56
N SER A 117 8.11 -1.70 3.73
CA SER A 117 7.08 -1.10 2.87
C SER A 117 6.71 0.33 3.25
N ALA A 118 7.10 0.78 4.44
CA ALA A 118 6.78 2.11 4.98
C ALA A 118 7.97 2.83 5.66
N PRO A 119 9.13 3.01 5.00
CA PRO A 119 10.31 3.60 5.61
C PRO A 119 10.21 5.13 5.76
N VAL A 120 10.97 5.66 6.73
CA VAL A 120 11.13 7.11 6.95
C VAL A 120 12.57 7.51 6.62
N LEU A 121 12.73 8.50 5.74
CA LEU A 121 14.01 9.06 5.36
C LEU A 121 14.16 10.45 5.97
N TYR A 122 15.18 10.63 6.79
CA TYR A 122 15.55 11.92 7.36
C TYR A 122 16.54 12.61 6.42
N LEU A 123 16.18 13.82 5.99
CA LEU A 123 16.95 14.59 5.01
C LEU A 123 17.67 15.75 5.67
N HIS A 124 18.94 15.90 5.32
CA HIS A 124 19.82 17.01 5.70
C HIS A 124 20.59 17.53 4.48
N PRO A 125 20.97 18.82 4.43
CA PRO A 125 21.79 19.38 3.35
C PRO A 125 23.21 18.82 3.30
#